data_AF-A0AA36DLW7-F1
#
_entry.id   AF-A0AA36DLW7-F1
#
_cell.length_a   1.000
_cell.length_b   1.000
_cell.length_c   1.000
_cell.angle_alpha   90.00
_cell.angle_beta   90.00
_cell.angle_gamma   90.00
#
_symmetry.space_group_name_H-M   'P 1'
#
loop_
_entity.id
_entity.type
_entity.pdbx_description
1 polymer ?
#
loop_
_entity_poly.entity_id
_entity_poly.type
_entity_poly.pdbx_seq_one_letter_code
_entity_poly.pdbx_strand_id
1 'polypeptide(L)'
;MRHIVMLGTSPRTQRSASSVQLPPDFSSAASTVPIYHYNTSDFIIDLRENAQQEPSSSVEQSARSSLKDLLHTRWEEAKSKNAFNYGLNCMYKLLDGHYNLSMQLNVERGELRRKPMRFKNIREPFNHLRWNFTKLHENEILLYLRCEDRPITNDALDRHVIAVNASPLERDHSLIIPTINKCLPQVLTSTAIRIATDMMLLVADDSYNILFNSLLGQASVNHLHLHYLRWPYESDLIYRRFEVLKDSPNVYTIEPPHWICSAFAFQLTSMAEYDSFLRNFTRCVEFLTAQNQAHNVFITRAQPIRTSGPERQEDREGKRPQLVTAYVFPRVNASGAKPPTNFNPAACELAGCLTSYTIRFFESVSEQSAVRIIEEEAQLPSDVFHKLALDFSDILNNRPIGTSHCTHNNHLEDLTSPEIDELRDSFQMFTPHSPNVGSRTGRGRSASDKGLKDYREM
;
A
#
# COMPACT_ATOMS: atom_id res chain seq x y z
N MET A 1 -37.15 -34.74 -17.62
CA MET A 1 -35.97 -35.30 -16.93
C MET A 1 -34.73 -34.72 -17.57
N ARG A 2 -34.05 -33.80 -16.88
CA ARG A 2 -32.72 -33.30 -17.25
C ARG A 2 -31.78 -33.69 -16.12
N HIS A 3 -30.80 -34.53 -16.42
CA HIS A 3 -29.80 -35.02 -15.49
C HIS A 3 -28.95 -33.85 -14.99
N ILE A 4 -29.03 -33.56 -13.70
CA ILE A 4 -28.05 -32.73 -12.99
C ILE A 4 -26.90 -33.67 -12.62
N VAL A 5 -25.77 -33.52 -13.29
CA VAL A 5 -24.53 -34.19 -12.91
C VAL A 5 -23.93 -33.41 -11.74
N MET A 6 -24.16 -33.89 -10.53
CA MET A 6 -23.46 -33.44 -9.33
C MET A 6 -22.01 -33.94 -9.43
N LEU A 7 -21.09 -33.08 -9.87
CA LEU A 7 -19.65 -33.31 -9.69
C LEU A 7 -19.36 -33.11 -8.21
N GLY A 8 -19.03 -34.22 -7.53
CA GLY A 8 -18.73 -34.25 -6.11
C GLY A 8 -17.57 -33.31 -5.76
N THR A 9 -17.85 -32.38 -4.85
CA THR A 9 -16.82 -31.63 -4.14
C THR A 9 -16.20 -32.55 -3.10
N SER A 10 -15.07 -33.16 -3.44
CA SER A 10 -14.22 -33.80 -2.43
C SER A 10 -13.82 -32.75 -1.40
N PRO A 11 -14.01 -32.99 -0.08
CA PRO A 11 -13.51 -32.11 0.96
C PRO A 11 -11.99 -32.03 0.84
N ARG A 12 -11.43 -30.83 0.57
CA ARG A 12 -9.98 -30.65 0.56
C ARG A 12 -9.46 -30.94 1.97
N THR A 13 -8.49 -31.86 2.01
CA THR A 13 -7.72 -32.30 3.16
C THR A 13 -7.30 -31.11 4.03
N GLN A 14 -7.45 -31.28 5.35
CA GLN A 14 -6.84 -30.40 6.33
C GLN A 14 -5.37 -30.15 5.95
N ARG A 15 -4.95 -28.88 5.92
CA ARG A 15 -3.56 -28.47 5.70
C ARG A 15 -2.69 -29.05 6.82
N SER A 16 -2.20 -30.26 6.60
CA SER A 16 -1.26 -30.98 7.46
C SER A 16 0.08 -30.24 7.48
N ALA A 17 0.74 -30.32 8.63
CA ALA A 17 1.87 -29.49 9.05
C ALA A 17 2.96 -29.27 7.99
N SER A 18 3.39 -28.01 7.88
CA SER A 18 4.56 -27.52 7.14
C SER A 18 5.83 -28.29 7.53
N SER A 19 6.45 -28.99 6.59
CA SER A 19 7.70 -29.72 6.79
C SER A 19 8.96 -28.99 6.30
N VAL A 20 8.88 -27.70 5.95
CA VAL A 20 10.09 -26.92 5.65
C VAL A 20 10.62 -26.28 6.94
N GLN A 21 11.39 -27.03 7.71
CA GLN A 21 12.51 -26.42 8.42
C GLN A 21 13.53 -26.06 7.34
N LEU A 22 13.75 -24.76 7.10
CA LEU A 22 14.83 -24.32 6.23
C LEU A 22 16.14 -24.87 6.82
N PRO A 23 16.85 -25.79 6.14
CA PRO A 23 18.10 -26.32 6.65
C PRO A 23 19.09 -25.17 6.85
N PRO A 24 19.89 -25.19 7.95
CA PRO A 24 20.95 -24.21 8.17
C PRO A 24 21.99 -24.22 7.04
N ASP A 25 22.06 -25.32 6.27
CA ASP A 25 22.94 -25.48 5.10
C ASP A 25 22.11 -25.84 3.86
N PHE A 26 21.56 -24.83 3.19
CA PHE A 26 20.94 -25.02 1.88
C PHE A 26 22.03 -25.17 0.82
N SER A 27 22.41 -26.41 0.52
CA SER A 27 23.22 -26.73 -0.66
C SER A 27 22.49 -26.28 -1.92
N SER A 28 23.16 -25.53 -2.80
CA SER A 28 22.62 -25.06 -4.09
C SER A 28 22.20 -26.20 -5.05
N ALA A 29 22.44 -27.47 -4.68
CA ALA A 29 22.13 -28.63 -5.50
C ALA A 29 20.70 -29.19 -5.34
N ALA A 30 19.87 -28.68 -4.41
CA ALA A 30 18.58 -29.33 -4.07
C ALA A 30 17.29 -28.54 -4.43
N SER A 31 17.35 -27.24 -4.76
CA SER A 31 16.17 -26.46 -5.17
C SER A 31 16.08 -26.37 -6.69
N THR A 32 14.91 -26.65 -7.24
CA THR A 32 14.59 -26.44 -8.66
C THR A 32 14.22 -24.98 -8.97
N VAL A 33 14.10 -24.13 -7.95
CA VAL A 33 13.72 -22.73 -8.10
C VAL A 33 14.91 -21.94 -8.69
N PRO A 34 14.72 -21.25 -9.83
CA PRO A 34 15.78 -20.48 -10.46
C PRO A 34 16.16 -19.23 -9.66
N ILE A 35 17.41 -18.81 -9.80
CA ILE A 35 17.88 -17.49 -9.37
C ILE A 35 17.94 -16.59 -10.60
N TYR A 36 17.33 -15.42 -10.54
CA TYR A 36 17.46 -14.38 -11.56
C TYR A 36 18.54 -13.38 -11.16
N HIS A 37 19.64 -13.37 -11.92
CA HIS A 37 20.88 -12.64 -11.67
C HIS A 37 20.99 -11.36 -12.49
N TYR A 38 20.64 -10.19 -12.00
CA TYR A 38 20.68 -8.95 -12.81
C TYR A 38 21.85 -8.03 -12.44
N ASN A 39 22.18 -7.12 -13.34
CA ASN A 39 23.11 -6.02 -13.10
C ASN A 39 22.37 -4.68 -13.15
N THR A 40 22.92 -3.63 -12.54
CA THR A 40 22.33 -2.28 -12.64
C THR A 40 22.34 -1.73 -14.06
N SER A 41 23.19 -2.27 -14.94
CA SER A 41 23.17 -1.99 -16.39
C SER A 41 21.92 -2.52 -17.10
N ASP A 42 21.19 -3.47 -16.50
CA ASP A 42 19.95 -4.02 -17.05
C ASP A 42 18.74 -3.10 -16.80
N PHE A 43 18.92 -2.02 -16.03
CA PHE A 43 17.85 -1.11 -15.64
C PHE A 43 17.37 -0.22 -16.79
N ILE A 44 16.06 -0.19 -16.97
CA ILE A 44 15.38 0.67 -17.93
C ILE A 44 14.84 1.88 -17.19
N ILE A 45 15.52 3.03 -17.26
CA ILE A 45 15.09 4.25 -16.56
C ILE A 45 13.82 4.81 -17.19
N ASP A 46 13.83 5.03 -18.49
CA ASP A 46 12.66 5.41 -19.28
C ASP A 46 12.21 4.24 -20.18
N LEU A 47 10.99 3.75 -19.98
CA LEU A 47 10.45 2.71 -20.86
C LEU A 47 10.25 3.16 -22.31
N ARG A 48 10.08 4.47 -22.58
CA ARG A 48 9.85 4.98 -23.94
C ARG A 48 11.12 5.03 -24.78
N GLU A 49 12.28 5.32 -24.18
CA GLU A 49 13.56 5.24 -24.88
C GLU A 49 13.86 3.81 -25.34
N ASN A 50 13.50 2.81 -24.52
CA ASN A 50 13.68 1.41 -24.85
C ASN A 50 12.75 0.96 -26.00
N ALA A 51 11.49 1.43 -26.00
CA ALA A 51 10.52 1.10 -27.05
C ALA A 51 10.85 1.68 -28.44
N GLN A 52 11.68 2.73 -28.52
CA GLN A 52 12.10 3.37 -29.77
C GLN A 52 13.35 2.74 -30.39
N GLN A 53 14.04 1.85 -29.68
CA GLN A 53 15.12 1.05 -30.24
C GLN A 53 14.49 -0.10 -31.04
N GLU A 54 14.35 0.09 -32.36
CA GLU A 54 14.13 -1.02 -33.31
C GLU A 54 15.08 -2.17 -32.95
N PRO A 55 14.65 -3.45 -33.04
CA PRO A 55 15.50 -4.58 -32.69
C PRO A 55 16.68 -4.66 -33.68
N SER A 56 17.74 -3.93 -33.37
CA SER A 56 18.98 -4.01 -34.11
C SER A 56 19.52 -5.43 -33.90
N SER A 57 19.69 -6.12 -35.03
CA SER A 57 20.22 -7.46 -35.13
C SER A 57 21.65 -7.51 -34.60
N SER A 58 21.81 -7.55 -33.28
CA SER A 58 23.05 -7.95 -32.61
C SER A 58 22.81 -9.31 -31.96
N VAL A 59 23.28 -10.33 -32.67
CA VAL A 59 22.97 -11.76 -32.49
C VAL A 59 23.69 -12.37 -31.25
N GLU A 60 24.25 -11.57 -30.34
CA GLU A 60 25.15 -12.10 -29.29
C GLU A 60 24.78 -11.78 -27.83
N GLN A 61 23.66 -11.10 -27.54
CA GLN A 61 23.22 -10.83 -26.15
C GLN A 61 21.95 -11.59 -25.69
N SER A 62 21.37 -12.44 -26.52
CA SER A 62 20.04 -13.05 -26.28
C SER A 62 20.10 -14.55 -25.96
N ALA A 63 20.68 -14.94 -24.83
CA ALA A 63 20.50 -16.28 -24.26
C ALA A 63 19.68 -16.28 -22.96
N ARG A 64 19.41 -15.12 -22.36
CA ARG A 64 18.75 -14.99 -21.07
C ARG A 64 17.31 -14.48 -21.24
N SER A 65 16.33 -15.24 -20.73
CA SER A 65 14.93 -14.81 -20.71
C SER A 65 14.77 -13.52 -19.89
N SER A 66 13.94 -12.60 -20.36
CA SER A 66 13.60 -11.40 -19.58
C SER A 66 12.97 -11.78 -18.23
N LEU A 67 13.08 -10.90 -17.22
CA LEU A 67 12.45 -11.12 -15.91
C LEU A 67 10.95 -11.37 -16.07
N LYS A 68 10.29 -10.59 -16.95
CA LYS A 68 8.86 -10.69 -17.22
C LYS A 68 8.49 -12.07 -17.77
N ASP A 69 9.19 -12.56 -18.79
CA ASP A 69 8.88 -13.85 -19.41
C ASP A 69 9.13 -15.02 -18.45
N LEU A 70 10.19 -14.94 -17.65
CA LEU A 70 10.48 -15.92 -16.62
C LEU A 70 9.39 -15.95 -15.54
N LEU A 71 8.99 -14.79 -15.01
CA LEU A 71 7.91 -14.69 -14.04
C LEU A 71 6.60 -15.24 -14.62
N HIS A 72 6.30 -14.87 -15.86
CA HIS A 72 5.10 -15.31 -16.56
C HIS A 72 5.05 -16.84 -16.71
N THR A 73 6.11 -17.44 -17.24
CA THR A 73 6.24 -18.89 -17.45
C THR A 73 6.10 -19.64 -16.13
N ARG A 74 6.80 -19.19 -15.09
CA ARG A 74 6.78 -19.83 -13.77
C ARG A 74 5.41 -19.68 -13.08
N TRP A 75 4.71 -18.57 -13.31
CA TRP A 75 3.36 -18.37 -12.80
C TRP A 75 2.36 -19.33 -13.44
N GLU A 76 2.43 -19.56 -14.76
CA GLU A 76 1.60 -20.57 -15.45
C GLU A 76 1.94 -22.00 -15.02
N GLU A 77 3.23 -22.31 -14.77
CA GLU A 77 3.61 -23.59 -14.19
C GLU A 77 3.00 -23.79 -12.79
N ALA A 78 3.03 -22.77 -11.92
CA ALA A 78 2.41 -22.83 -10.60
C ALA A 78 0.89 -22.99 -10.70
N LYS A 79 0.24 -22.31 -11.65
CA LYS A 79 -1.18 -22.49 -11.98
C LYS A 79 -1.49 -23.93 -12.36
N SER A 80 -0.68 -24.53 -13.25
CA SER A 80 -0.85 -25.92 -13.70
C SER A 80 -0.74 -26.93 -12.56
N LYS A 81 -0.03 -26.56 -11.49
CA LYS A 81 0.14 -27.33 -10.24
C LYS A 81 -0.87 -26.97 -9.15
N ASN A 82 -1.98 -26.28 -9.49
CA ASN A 82 -3.06 -25.90 -8.58
C ASN A 82 -2.63 -25.04 -7.37
N ALA A 83 -1.68 -24.11 -7.56
CA ALA A 83 -1.22 -23.21 -6.50
C ALA A 83 -2.25 -22.12 -6.10
N PHE A 84 -3.35 -21.95 -6.84
CA PHE A 84 -4.33 -20.88 -6.61
C PHE A 84 -5.61 -21.38 -5.93
N ASN A 85 -6.20 -20.50 -5.13
CA ASN A 85 -7.44 -20.79 -4.41
C ASN A 85 -8.68 -20.77 -5.32
N TYR A 86 -8.65 -20.04 -6.43
CA TYR A 86 -9.78 -19.77 -7.32
C TYR A 86 -9.32 -19.43 -8.75
N GLY A 87 -10.28 -19.38 -9.69
CA GLY A 87 -10.05 -18.97 -11.07
C GLY A 87 -10.11 -17.45 -11.28
N LEU A 88 -9.50 -16.96 -12.37
CA LEU A 88 -9.53 -15.54 -12.75
C LEU A 88 -10.70 -15.24 -13.69
N ASN A 89 -11.93 -15.45 -13.20
CA ASN A 89 -13.17 -15.11 -13.92
C ASN A 89 -13.54 -13.64 -13.66
N CYS A 90 -12.72 -12.73 -14.17
CA CYS A 90 -12.84 -11.30 -13.87
C CYS A 90 -13.70 -10.55 -14.91
N MET A 91 -14.51 -9.59 -14.44
CA MET A 91 -15.16 -8.59 -15.30
C MET A 91 -14.65 -7.20 -14.94
N TYR A 92 -14.61 -6.28 -15.91
CA TYR A 92 -14.07 -4.94 -15.72
C TYR A 92 -15.03 -3.87 -16.20
N LYS A 93 -15.01 -2.71 -15.54
CA LYS A 93 -15.63 -1.48 -16.04
C LYS A 93 -14.84 -0.25 -15.56
N LEU A 94 -14.99 0.85 -16.27
CA LEU A 94 -14.61 2.16 -15.78
C LEU A 94 -15.81 2.79 -15.04
N LEU A 95 -15.53 3.59 -14.02
CA LEU A 95 -16.51 4.43 -13.37
C LEU A 95 -16.39 5.82 -13.97
N ASP A 96 -17.46 6.30 -14.58
CA ASP A 96 -17.51 7.65 -15.11
C ASP A 96 -17.44 8.67 -13.95
N GLY A 97 -16.50 9.61 -14.05
CA GLY A 97 -16.38 10.69 -13.09
C GLY A 97 -15.06 11.46 -13.19
N HIS A 98 -14.73 12.18 -12.13
CA HIS A 98 -13.56 13.05 -12.06
C HIS A 98 -12.24 12.26 -11.98
N TYR A 99 -12.24 11.06 -11.40
CA TYR A 99 -11.04 10.28 -11.11
C TYR A 99 -10.77 9.15 -12.12
N ASN A 100 -11.73 8.84 -13.01
CA ASN A 100 -11.71 7.74 -13.98
C ASN A 100 -11.33 6.40 -13.35
N LEU A 101 -11.96 6.08 -12.21
CA LEU A 101 -11.64 4.86 -11.46
C LEU A 101 -11.95 3.60 -12.29
N SER A 102 -11.06 2.62 -12.26
CA SER A 102 -11.32 1.30 -12.86
C SER A 102 -11.84 0.35 -11.80
N MET A 103 -12.66 -0.63 -12.17
CA MET A 103 -13.15 -1.66 -11.25
C MET A 103 -13.11 -3.05 -11.85
N GLN A 104 -12.58 -4.00 -11.08
CA GLN A 104 -12.60 -5.43 -11.37
C GLN A 104 -13.58 -6.15 -10.44
N LEU A 105 -14.51 -6.93 -10.99
CA LEU A 105 -15.29 -7.92 -10.24
C LEU A 105 -14.58 -9.28 -10.25
N ASN A 106 -14.42 -9.86 -9.06
CA ASN A 106 -14.10 -11.28 -8.90
C ASN A 106 -14.89 -11.85 -7.72
N VAL A 107 -15.96 -12.60 -8.02
CA VAL A 107 -16.89 -13.14 -7.02
C VAL A 107 -16.22 -14.24 -6.18
N GLU A 108 -15.54 -15.19 -6.82
CA GLU A 108 -14.86 -16.30 -6.13
C GLU A 108 -13.81 -15.77 -5.14
N ARG A 109 -13.10 -14.70 -5.50
CA ARG A 109 -12.17 -14.02 -4.58
C ARG A 109 -12.88 -13.46 -3.36
N GLY A 110 -14.05 -12.85 -3.54
CA GLY A 110 -14.87 -12.34 -2.44
C GLY A 110 -15.27 -13.46 -1.46
N GLU A 111 -15.73 -14.58 -2.00
CA GLU A 111 -16.21 -15.75 -1.25
C GLU A 111 -15.08 -16.51 -0.54
N LEU A 112 -13.93 -16.69 -1.21
CA LEU A 112 -12.78 -17.46 -0.70
C LEU A 112 -11.77 -16.57 0.03
N ARG A 113 -12.10 -15.31 0.26
CA ARG A 113 -11.23 -14.36 0.97
C ARG A 113 -10.94 -14.85 2.38
N ARG A 114 -9.66 -14.82 2.76
CA ARG A 114 -9.25 -15.07 4.16
C ARG A 114 -9.90 -14.04 5.10
N LYS A 115 -10.28 -14.50 6.30
CA LYS A 115 -10.70 -13.59 7.36
C LYS A 115 -9.56 -12.60 7.68
N PRO A 116 -9.80 -11.28 7.71
CA PRO A 116 -8.78 -10.31 8.06
C PRO A 116 -8.22 -10.57 9.46
N MET A 117 -6.90 -10.42 9.58
CA MET A 117 -6.25 -10.43 10.88
C MET A 117 -6.45 -9.08 11.56
N ARG A 118 -6.62 -9.09 12.88
CA ARG A 118 -6.72 -7.86 13.66
C ARG A 118 -5.34 -7.47 14.17
N PHE A 119 -4.91 -6.28 13.79
CA PHE A 119 -3.69 -5.65 14.27
C PHE A 119 -4.06 -4.39 15.08
N LYS A 120 -3.23 -4.04 16.07
CA LYS A 120 -3.34 -2.89 16.96
C LYS A 120 -2.26 -1.84 16.66
N ASN A 121 -1.15 -2.25 16.07
CA ASN A 121 -0.01 -1.38 15.78
C ASN A 121 0.63 -1.78 14.44
N ILE A 122 1.21 -0.81 13.74
CA ILE A 122 1.92 -1.05 12.47
C ILE A 122 3.18 -1.89 12.70
N ARG A 123 3.85 -1.70 13.83
CA ARG A 123 5.09 -2.40 14.21
C ARG A 123 4.82 -3.63 15.07
N GLU A 124 3.68 -4.30 14.87
CA GLU A 124 3.45 -5.56 15.57
C GLU A 124 4.55 -6.58 15.23
N PRO A 125 5.11 -7.27 16.24
CA PRO A 125 6.19 -8.22 16.03
C PRO A 125 5.71 -9.39 15.17
N PHE A 126 6.63 -9.91 14.36
CA PHE A 126 6.42 -11.14 13.63
C PHE A 126 6.06 -12.29 14.57
N ASN A 127 5.22 -13.22 14.11
CA ASN A 127 4.80 -14.37 14.91
C ASN A 127 4.86 -15.66 14.08
N HIS A 128 5.79 -16.56 14.45
CA HIS A 128 6.01 -17.84 13.78
C HIS A 128 4.79 -18.79 13.82
N LEU A 129 3.95 -18.67 14.85
CA LEU A 129 2.75 -19.49 15.03
C LEU A 129 1.62 -19.11 14.07
N ARG A 130 1.60 -17.86 13.61
CA ARG A 130 0.65 -17.38 12.59
C ARG A 130 1.09 -17.86 11.20
N TRP A 131 0.17 -17.86 10.24
CA TRP A 131 0.53 -18.13 8.85
C TRP A 131 1.55 -17.09 8.36
N ASN A 132 2.59 -17.54 7.64
CA ASN A 132 3.64 -16.69 7.11
C ASN A 132 4.31 -17.38 5.90
N PHE A 133 5.08 -16.62 5.10
CA PHE A 133 5.68 -17.11 3.86
C PHE A 133 6.82 -18.14 4.01
N THR A 134 7.37 -18.40 5.20
CA THR A 134 8.34 -19.51 5.36
C THR A 134 7.67 -20.88 5.17
N LYS A 135 6.34 -20.90 5.11
CA LYS A 135 5.50 -22.09 4.89
C LYS A 135 5.12 -22.32 3.43
N LEU A 136 5.68 -21.53 2.49
CA LEU A 136 5.46 -21.73 1.06
C LEU A 136 6.04 -23.07 0.61
N HIS A 137 5.33 -23.74 -0.27
CA HIS A 137 5.83 -24.90 -0.99
C HIS A 137 6.74 -24.46 -2.15
N GLU A 138 7.67 -25.33 -2.56
CA GLU A 138 8.64 -25.01 -3.63
C GLU A 138 7.96 -24.63 -4.96
N ASN A 139 6.81 -25.25 -5.28
CA ASN A 139 6.01 -24.93 -6.46
C ASN A 139 5.27 -23.58 -6.39
N GLU A 140 5.23 -22.94 -5.22
CA GLU A 140 4.71 -21.58 -5.05
C GLU A 140 5.81 -20.52 -5.24
N ILE A 141 7.09 -20.92 -5.23
CA ILE A 141 8.23 -20.03 -5.40
C ILE A 141 8.58 -19.93 -6.89
N LEU A 142 8.46 -18.71 -7.44
CA LEU A 142 8.73 -18.46 -8.86
C LEU A 142 10.24 -18.39 -9.13
N LEU A 143 10.95 -17.56 -8.36
CA LEU A 143 12.39 -17.35 -8.47
C LEU A 143 12.97 -16.67 -7.22
N TYR A 144 14.30 -16.65 -7.11
CA TYR A 144 15.05 -15.76 -6.21
C TYR A 144 15.68 -14.61 -6.99
N LEU A 145 15.72 -13.41 -6.41
CA LEU A 145 16.38 -12.25 -7.02
C LEU A 145 17.80 -12.04 -6.47
N ARG A 146 18.75 -11.74 -7.37
CA ARG A 146 20.13 -11.38 -7.03
C ARG A 146 20.66 -10.30 -7.97
N CYS A 147 21.18 -9.21 -7.40
CA CYS A 147 21.94 -8.20 -8.14
C CYS A 147 23.45 -8.50 -8.01
N GLU A 148 24.18 -8.58 -9.12
CA GLU A 148 25.57 -9.05 -9.14
C GLU A 148 26.58 -7.91 -8.91
N ASP A 149 26.49 -6.84 -9.70
CA ASP A 149 27.36 -5.67 -9.64
C ASP A 149 27.11 -4.78 -8.41
N ARG A 150 25.88 -4.81 -7.88
CA ARG A 150 25.52 -4.11 -6.65
C ARG A 150 24.74 -5.06 -5.73
N PRO A 151 25.36 -5.88 -4.88
CA PRO A 151 24.63 -6.81 -4.02
C PRO A 151 23.52 -6.15 -3.19
N ILE A 152 22.32 -6.77 -3.13
CA ILE A 152 21.19 -6.27 -2.32
C ILE A 152 21.55 -6.30 -0.82
N THR A 153 22.34 -7.29 -0.44
CA THR A 153 22.73 -7.64 0.92
C THR A 153 24.09 -8.33 0.86
N ASN A 154 24.90 -8.13 1.89
CA ASN A 154 26.19 -8.81 2.03
C ASN A 154 26.06 -10.18 2.71
N ASP A 155 24.86 -10.52 3.19
CA ASP A 155 24.57 -11.80 3.82
C ASP A 155 24.24 -12.85 2.74
N ALA A 156 25.13 -13.83 2.58
CA ALA A 156 24.98 -14.91 1.60
C ALA A 156 23.79 -15.84 1.87
N LEU A 157 23.22 -15.83 3.09
CA LEU A 157 22.04 -16.61 3.46
C LEU A 157 20.73 -15.85 3.24
N ASP A 158 20.82 -14.55 2.97
CA ASP A 158 19.65 -13.73 2.70
C ASP A 158 18.97 -14.16 1.40
N ARG A 159 17.64 -14.26 1.42
CA ARG A 159 16.85 -14.73 0.28
C ARG A 159 15.74 -13.74 -0.04
N HIS A 160 15.74 -13.24 -1.27
CA HIS A 160 14.70 -12.36 -1.81
C HIS A 160 13.84 -13.17 -2.78
N VAL A 161 12.64 -13.51 -2.34
CA VAL A 161 11.77 -14.46 -3.03
C VAL A 161 10.73 -13.72 -3.85
N ILE A 162 10.52 -14.17 -5.09
CA ILE A 162 9.27 -13.92 -5.80
C ILE A 162 8.44 -15.20 -5.76
N ALA A 163 7.22 -15.11 -5.25
CA ALA A 163 6.29 -16.23 -5.11
C ALA A 163 4.95 -15.90 -5.75
N VAL A 164 4.15 -16.90 -6.08
CA VAL A 164 2.77 -16.65 -6.50
C VAL A 164 1.95 -16.07 -5.37
N ASN A 165 0.97 -15.23 -5.70
CA ASN A 165 -0.13 -14.98 -4.79
C ASN A 165 -1.18 -16.07 -4.97
N ALA A 166 -1.37 -16.92 -3.96
CA ALA A 166 -2.41 -17.97 -3.98
C ALA A 166 -3.85 -17.40 -4.08
N SER A 167 -4.04 -16.10 -3.90
CA SER A 167 -5.28 -15.36 -4.13
C SER A 167 -5.03 -14.20 -5.11
N PRO A 168 -4.77 -14.51 -6.39
CA PRO A 168 -4.41 -13.51 -7.38
C PRO A 168 -5.58 -12.56 -7.69
N LEU A 169 -5.26 -11.36 -8.18
CA LEU A 169 -6.22 -10.35 -8.65
C LEU A 169 -6.29 -10.41 -10.17
N GLU A 170 -5.12 -10.55 -10.78
CA GLU A 170 -4.93 -10.67 -12.21
C GLU A 170 -3.91 -11.80 -12.47
N ARG A 171 -3.83 -12.22 -13.73
CA ARG A 171 -2.75 -13.05 -14.24
C ARG A 171 -1.39 -12.45 -13.87
N ASP A 172 -0.45 -13.32 -13.52
CA ASP A 172 0.89 -12.97 -13.05
C ASP A 172 0.95 -12.25 -11.69
N HIS A 173 -0.18 -12.06 -10.99
CA HIS A 173 -0.15 -11.49 -9.63
C HIS A 173 0.71 -12.36 -8.70
N SER A 174 1.83 -11.79 -8.31
CA SER A 174 2.89 -12.41 -7.52
C SER A 174 3.21 -11.58 -6.28
N LEU A 175 4.04 -12.11 -5.40
CA LEU A 175 4.47 -11.49 -4.15
C LEU A 175 5.98 -11.35 -4.14
N ILE A 176 6.46 -10.18 -3.74
CA ILE A 176 7.86 -9.92 -3.43
C ILE A 176 8.02 -10.11 -1.93
N ILE A 177 8.85 -11.07 -1.52
CA ILE A 177 9.09 -11.41 -0.11
C ILE A 177 10.58 -11.19 0.16
N PRO A 178 10.97 -9.95 0.53
CA PRO A 178 12.36 -9.62 0.76
C PRO A 178 12.84 -10.25 2.07
N THR A 179 14.06 -10.80 2.06
CA THR A 179 14.72 -11.31 3.28
C THR A 179 13.87 -12.34 4.02
N ILE A 180 13.27 -13.29 3.28
CA ILE A 180 12.25 -14.23 3.81
C ILE A 180 12.75 -15.00 5.05
N ASN A 181 14.04 -15.29 5.12
CA ASN A 181 14.70 -15.98 6.22
C ASN A 181 14.79 -15.13 7.50
N LYS A 182 14.74 -13.80 7.40
CA LYS A 182 14.78 -12.87 8.56
C LYS A 182 13.43 -12.71 9.25
N CYS A 183 12.34 -13.24 8.68
CA CYS A 183 11.00 -13.21 9.26
C CYS A 183 10.58 -11.80 9.73
N LEU A 184 10.83 -10.79 8.89
CA LEU A 184 10.55 -9.40 9.25
C LEU A 184 9.03 -9.16 9.34
N PRO A 185 8.55 -8.35 10.30
CA PRO A 185 7.14 -7.93 10.33
C PRO A 185 6.79 -7.13 9.06
N GLN A 186 5.48 -6.96 8.79
CA GLN A 186 4.96 -6.19 7.65
C GLN A 186 5.18 -4.68 7.82
N VAL A 187 6.46 -4.28 7.82
CA VAL A 187 6.97 -2.92 7.91
C VAL A 187 7.94 -2.76 6.75
N LEU A 188 7.69 -1.77 5.88
CA LEU A 188 8.46 -1.60 4.67
C LEU A 188 9.91 -1.15 5.00
N THR A 189 10.89 -1.88 4.49
CA THR A 189 12.32 -1.64 4.75
C THR A 189 13.02 -1.04 3.53
N SER A 190 14.20 -0.44 3.72
CA SER A 190 15.05 0.03 2.63
C SER A 190 15.38 -1.07 1.61
N THR A 191 15.65 -2.29 2.08
CA THR A 191 15.87 -3.47 1.22
C THR A 191 14.64 -3.79 0.36
N ALA A 192 13.44 -3.72 0.96
CA ALA A 192 12.20 -3.97 0.25
C ALA A 192 11.91 -2.89 -0.80
N ILE A 193 12.12 -1.61 -0.45
CA ILE A 193 12.01 -0.47 -1.37
C ILE A 193 12.97 -0.62 -2.54
N ARG A 194 14.22 -1.00 -2.26
CA ARG A 194 15.23 -1.27 -3.28
C ARG A 194 14.78 -2.36 -4.25
N ILE A 195 14.39 -3.54 -3.74
CA ILE A 195 13.96 -4.67 -4.58
C ILE A 195 12.75 -4.28 -5.44
N ALA A 196 11.81 -3.53 -4.86
CA ALA A 196 10.67 -3.05 -5.61
C ALA A 196 11.08 -2.09 -6.75
N THR A 197 11.98 -1.16 -6.47
CA THR A 197 12.53 -0.23 -7.47
C THR A 197 13.27 -0.98 -8.58
N ASP A 198 14.13 -1.92 -8.22
CA ASP A 198 14.88 -2.75 -9.17
C ASP A 198 13.93 -3.57 -10.05
N MET A 199 12.90 -4.19 -9.48
CA MET A 199 11.90 -4.92 -10.25
C MET A 199 11.16 -4.02 -11.25
N MET A 200 10.79 -2.81 -10.85
CA MET A 200 10.17 -1.85 -11.78
C MET A 200 11.12 -1.47 -12.91
N LEU A 201 12.42 -1.29 -12.61
CA LEU A 201 13.46 -0.97 -13.60
C LEU A 201 13.77 -2.12 -14.56
N LEU A 202 13.61 -3.37 -14.14
CA LEU A 202 13.91 -4.57 -14.95
C LEU A 202 12.76 -5.01 -15.87
N VAL A 203 11.54 -4.50 -15.65
CA VAL A 203 10.34 -4.91 -16.41
C VAL A 203 9.99 -3.84 -17.43
N ALA A 204 10.11 -4.20 -18.72
CA ALA A 204 9.72 -3.37 -19.86
C ALA A 204 8.20 -3.41 -20.13
N ASP A 205 7.39 -3.08 -19.13
CA ASP A 205 5.92 -3.08 -19.22
C ASP A 205 5.34 -2.13 -18.16
N ASP A 206 4.57 -1.13 -18.60
CA ASP A 206 3.97 -0.10 -17.76
C ASP A 206 2.65 -0.54 -17.09
N SER A 207 2.11 -1.71 -17.43
CA SER A 207 0.92 -2.27 -16.79
C SER A 207 1.19 -2.98 -15.46
N TYR A 208 2.46 -3.21 -15.12
CA TYR A 208 2.86 -3.82 -13.85
C TYR A 208 3.16 -2.78 -12.79
N ASN A 209 2.68 -3.07 -11.57
CA ASN A 209 2.75 -2.20 -10.42
C ASN A 209 3.25 -2.99 -9.21
N ILE A 210 3.86 -2.28 -8.26
CA ILE A 210 4.20 -2.85 -6.96
C ILE A 210 3.40 -2.17 -5.86
N LEU A 211 2.76 -2.99 -5.02
CA LEU A 211 1.87 -2.53 -3.97
C LEU A 211 2.39 -2.95 -2.60
N PHE A 212 2.34 -2.05 -1.62
CA PHE A 212 2.55 -2.40 -0.22
C PHE A 212 1.39 -1.90 0.64
N ASN A 213 0.99 -2.75 1.58
CA ASN A 213 -0.03 -2.46 2.57
C ASN A 213 0.62 -2.61 3.95
N SER A 214 0.56 -1.60 4.80
CA SER A 214 0.97 -1.75 6.21
C SER A 214 -0.11 -2.49 7.02
N LEU A 215 0.22 -2.98 8.23
CA LEU A 215 -0.72 -3.78 9.04
C LEU A 215 -2.07 -3.09 9.33
N LEU A 216 -2.03 -1.79 9.62
CA LEU A 216 -3.24 -0.97 9.79
C LEU A 216 -3.70 -0.32 8.47
N GLY A 217 -3.02 -0.63 7.37
CA GLY A 217 -3.26 -0.20 6.00
C GLY A 217 -3.78 -1.33 5.09
N GLN A 218 -4.64 -2.21 5.62
CA GLN A 218 -5.25 -3.35 4.90
C GLN A 218 -4.33 -4.55 4.60
N ALA A 219 -3.15 -4.67 5.22
CA ALA A 219 -2.38 -5.92 5.11
C ALA A 219 -3.09 -7.08 5.79
N SER A 220 -2.96 -8.28 5.21
CA SER A 220 -3.64 -9.49 5.71
C SER A 220 -2.71 -10.49 6.41
N VAL A 221 -1.40 -10.28 6.31
CA VAL A 221 -0.33 -11.16 6.79
C VAL A 221 0.75 -10.30 7.45
N ASN A 222 1.21 -10.70 8.63
CA ASN A 222 2.36 -10.07 9.29
C ASN A 222 3.67 -10.81 8.97
N HIS A 223 4.13 -10.64 7.74
CA HIS A 223 5.45 -11.05 7.25
C HIS A 223 5.72 -10.15 6.04
N LEU A 224 6.80 -9.37 6.05
CA LEU A 224 7.13 -8.40 5.01
C LEU A 224 6.96 -8.96 3.60
N HIS A 225 6.00 -8.40 2.87
CA HIS A 225 5.75 -8.68 1.46
C HIS A 225 5.20 -7.45 0.75
N LEU A 226 5.41 -7.42 -0.56
CA LEU A 226 4.78 -6.52 -1.51
C LEU A 226 4.06 -7.35 -2.57
N HIS A 227 3.07 -6.75 -3.23
CA HIS A 227 2.39 -7.36 -4.36
C HIS A 227 3.05 -6.87 -5.64
N TYR A 228 3.35 -7.77 -6.56
CA TYR A 228 3.68 -7.45 -7.94
C TYR A 228 2.44 -7.78 -8.79
N LEU A 229 1.80 -6.76 -9.34
CA LEU A 229 0.47 -6.85 -9.92
C LEU A 229 0.40 -6.15 -11.28
N ARG A 230 -0.03 -6.89 -12.30
CA ARG A 230 -0.53 -6.31 -13.53
C ARG A 230 -1.94 -5.76 -13.32
N TRP A 231 -2.21 -4.56 -13.84
CA TRP A 231 -3.58 -4.03 -13.93
C TRP A 231 -3.87 -3.58 -15.36
N PRO A 232 -5.03 -3.94 -15.94
CA PRO A 232 -5.32 -3.69 -17.35
C PRO A 232 -5.66 -2.24 -17.70
N TYR A 233 -5.83 -1.36 -16.70
CA TYR A 233 -6.12 0.06 -16.89
C TYR A 233 -5.01 0.90 -16.25
N GLU A 234 -4.62 1.99 -16.89
CA GLU A 234 -3.72 2.96 -16.25
C GLU A 234 -4.44 3.67 -15.12
N SER A 235 -3.72 3.93 -14.03
CA SER A 235 -4.22 4.77 -12.95
C SER A 235 -4.20 6.23 -13.40
N ASP A 236 -5.34 6.90 -13.31
CA ASP A 236 -5.47 8.32 -13.64
C ASP A 236 -4.61 9.23 -12.74
N LEU A 237 -4.08 8.69 -11.63
CA LEU A 237 -3.12 9.35 -10.72
C LEU A 237 -1.85 9.79 -11.46
N ILE A 238 -1.38 8.99 -12.41
CA ILE A 238 -0.13 9.26 -13.12
C ILE A 238 -0.22 10.48 -14.05
N TYR A 239 -1.43 10.97 -14.32
CA TYR A 239 -1.69 12.14 -15.16
C TYR A 239 -1.97 13.41 -14.34
N ARG A 240 -2.01 13.30 -13.00
CA ARG A 240 -2.34 14.43 -12.12
C ARG A 240 -1.18 15.39 -11.93
N ARG A 241 -1.51 16.65 -11.69
CA ARG A 241 -0.59 17.67 -11.22
C ARG A 241 -0.38 17.50 -9.72
N PHE A 242 0.85 17.66 -9.28
CA PHE A 242 1.25 17.63 -7.88
C PHE A 242 1.78 18.99 -7.45
N GLU A 243 1.81 19.22 -6.15
CA GLU A 243 2.49 20.35 -5.56
C GLU A 243 3.86 19.90 -5.04
N VAL A 244 4.85 20.80 -5.02
CA VAL A 244 6.17 20.49 -4.44
C VAL A 244 6.07 20.57 -2.92
N LEU A 245 6.61 19.56 -2.23
CA LEU A 245 6.71 19.61 -0.78
C LEU A 245 7.62 20.77 -0.38
N LYS A 246 7.15 21.61 0.54
CA LYS A 246 7.88 22.79 1.03
C LYS A 246 9.32 22.42 1.41
N ASP A 247 10.28 23.22 0.95
CA ASP A 247 11.73 23.03 1.14
C ASP A 247 12.29 21.67 0.67
N SER A 248 11.55 20.92 -0.16
CA SER A 248 11.93 19.57 -0.60
C SER A 248 11.61 19.38 -2.09
N PRO A 249 12.45 19.92 -3.01
CA PRO A 249 12.12 20.03 -4.44
C PRO A 249 11.88 18.70 -5.18
N ASN A 250 12.36 17.58 -4.62
CA ASN A 250 12.26 16.24 -5.22
C ASN A 250 11.22 15.35 -4.52
N VAL A 251 10.32 15.97 -3.75
CA VAL A 251 9.21 15.29 -3.08
C VAL A 251 7.96 16.09 -3.39
N TYR A 252 6.89 15.37 -3.75
CA TYR A 252 5.67 15.99 -4.21
C TYR A 252 4.49 15.54 -3.35
N THR A 253 3.43 16.34 -3.34
CA THR A 253 2.19 16.04 -2.63
C THR A 253 0.99 16.23 -3.55
N ILE A 254 -0.03 15.41 -3.34
CA ILE A 254 -1.37 15.58 -3.93
C ILE A 254 -2.40 15.31 -2.85
N GLU A 255 -3.53 15.99 -2.91
CA GLU A 255 -4.60 15.94 -1.91
C GLU A 255 -5.96 16.04 -2.58
N PRO A 256 -7.05 15.66 -1.91
CA PRO A 256 -8.40 15.96 -2.37
C PRO A 256 -8.62 17.47 -2.55
N PRO A 257 -9.38 17.91 -3.58
CA PRO A 257 -10.10 17.07 -4.54
C PRO A 257 -9.25 16.56 -5.72
N HIS A 258 -7.96 16.94 -5.82
CA HIS A 258 -7.10 16.61 -6.98
C HIS A 258 -6.81 15.12 -7.16
N TRP A 259 -6.86 14.37 -6.05
CA TRP A 259 -6.93 12.92 -6.04
C TRP A 259 -7.87 12.41 -4.94
N ILE A 260 -8.28 11.14 -5.02
CA ILE A 260 -9.21 10.51 -4.06
C ILE A 260 -8.68 10.45 -2.62
N CYS A 261 -7.37 10.59 -2.40
CA CYS A 261 -6.75 10.66 -1.08
C CYS A 261 -5.40 11.38 -1.15
N SER A 262 -4.89 11.84 -0.01
CA SER A 262 -3.60 12.51 0.07
C SER A 262 -2.44 11.55 -0.10
N ALA A 263 -1.40 11.98 -0.82
CA ALA A 263 -0.21 11.17 -1.05
C ALA A 263 1.07 12.01 -1.11
N PHE A 264 2.18 11.41 -0.68
CA PHE A 264 3.52 11.82 -1.07
C PHE A 264 3.94 11.07 -2.33
N ALA A 265 4.64 11.73 -3.24
CA ALA A 265 5.19 11.12 -4.44
C ALA A 265 6.70 11.35 -4.57
N PHE A 266 7.39 10.33 -5.06
CA PHE A 266 8.83 10.31 -5.35
C PHE A 266 8.99 9.75 -6.75
N GLN A 267 9.87 10.34 -7.56
CA GLN A 267 10.12 9.89 -8.92
C GLN A 267 11.63 9.73 -9.16
N LEU A 268 12.01 8.62 -9.75
CA LEU A 268 13.38 8.35 -10.17
C LEU A 268 13.55 8.83 -11.62
N THR A 269 14.25 9.96 -11.82
CA THR A 269 14.40 10.56 -13.16
C THR A 269 15.68 10.13 -13.86
N SER A 270 16.71 9.71 -13.11
CA SER A 270 17.99 9.25 -13.65
C SER A 270 18.72 8.32 -12.69
N MET A 271 19.67 7.52 -13.18
CA MET A 271 20.47 6.67 -12.29
C MET A 271 21.34 7.45 -11.30
N ALA A 272 21.71 8.70 -11.60
CA ALA A 272 22.43 9.55 -10.65
C ALA A 272 21.61 9.84 -9.38
N GLU A 273 20.27 9.79 -9.48
CA GLU A 273 19.34 10.03 -8.38
C GLU A 273 18.87 8.75 -7.68
N TYR A 274 19.34 7.57 -8.09
CA TYR A 274 18.85 6.30 -7.56
C TYR A 274 18.98 6.22 -6.03
N ASP A 275 20.13 6.61 -5.48
CA ASP A 275 20.36 6.55 -4.03
C ASP A 275 19.59 7.64 -3.26
N SER A 276 19.38 8.82 -3.84
CA SER A 276 18.58 9.87 -3.22
C SER A 276 17.10 9.53 -3.24
N PHE A 277 16.60 8.95 -4.34
CA PHE A 277 15.25 8.40 -4.46
C PHE A 277 14.99 7.35 -3.38
N LEU A 278 15.83 6.30 -3.30
CA LEU A 278 15.68 5.25 -2.29
C LEU A 278 15.72 5.80 -0.86
N ARG A 279 16.63 6.74 -0.59
CA ARG A 279 16.78 7.36 0.74
C ARG A 279 15.56 8.19 1.12
N ASN A 280 15.08 9.07 0.24
CA ASN A 280 13.93 9.93 0.54
C ASN A 280 12.65 9.10 0.74
N PHE A 281 12.45 8.10 -0.12
CA PHE A 281 11.32 7.18 0.01
C PHE A 281 11.43 6.35 1.31
N THR A 282 12.61 5.83 1.65
CA THR A 282 12.85 5.13 2.93
C THR A 282 12.53 6.02 4.13
N ARG A 283 13.00 7.28 4.15
CA ARG A 283 12.74 8.22 5.24
C ARG A 283 11.24 8.50 5.40
N CYS A 284 10.48 8.58 4.31
CA CYS A 284 9.03 8.76 4.35
C CYS A 284 8.35 7.60 5.08
N VAL A 285 8.65 6.37 4.69
CA VAL A 285 7.98 5.19 5.27
C VAL A 285 8.42 4.95 6.71
N GLU A 286 9.67 5.23 7.05
CA GLU A 286 10.19 5.17 8.42
C GLU A 286 9.52 6.23 9.31
N PHE A 287 9.36 7.45 8.80
CA PHE A 287 8.64 8.52 9.49
C PHE A 287 7.20 8.12 9.80
N LEU A 288 6.43 7.69 8.79
CA LEU A 288 5.04 7.27 8.99
C LEU A 288 4.93 6.08 9.94
N THR A 289 5.84 5.12 9.81
CA THR A 289 5.91 3.95 10.71
C THR A 289 6.21 4.37 12.16
N ALA A 290 7.13 5.33 12.37
CA ALA A 290 7.47 5.84 13.70
C ALA A 290 6.30 6.58 14.36
N GLN A 291 5.47 7.28 13.58
CA GLN A 291 4.24 7.92 14.05
C GLN A 291 3.06 6.95 14.23
N ASN A 292 3.28 5.64 13.99
CA ASN A 292 2.20 4.64 13.92
C ASN A 292 1.06 5.08 12.95
N GLN A 293 1.45 5.71 11.85
CA GLN A 293 0.57 6.20 10.79
C GLN A 293 0.46 5.15 9.67
N ALA A 294 -0.74 4.58 9.48
CA ALA A 294 -0.98 3.60 8.44
C ALA A 294 -0.71 4.23 7.08
N HIS A 295 -0.19 3.40 6.18
CA HIS A 295 0.15 3.85 4.85
C HIS A 295 0.11 2.68 3.87
N ASN A 296 -0.18 3.04 2.63
CA ASN A 296 -0.07 2.18 1.47
C ASN A 296 0.96 2.77 0.52
N VAL A 297 1.55 1.91 -0.30
CA VAL A 297 2.47 2.35 -1.36
C VAL A 297 2.01 1.74 -2.68
N PHE A 298 2.00 2.57 -3.71
CA PHE A 298 1.83 2.19 -5.10
C PHE A 298 3.06 2.65 -5.89
N ILE A 299 3.79 1.72 -6.50
CA ILE A 299 4.94 2.00 -7.34
C ILE A 299 4.61 1.57 -8.76
N THR A 300 4.74 2.48 -9.70
CA THR A 300 4.37 2.27 -11.11
C THR A 300 5.36 2.96 -12.03
N ARG A 301 5.23 2.70 -13.33
CA ARG A 301 5.74 3.57 -14.39
C ARG A 301 4.76 4.73 -14.57
N ALA A 302 5.28 5.94 -14.60
CA ALA A 302 4.50 7.16 -14.75
C ALA A 302 5.28 8.24 -15.50
N GLN A 303 4.53 9.19 -16.05
CA GLN A 303 5.10 10.37 -16.70
C GLN A 303 5.85 11.27 -15.71
N PRO A 304 6.74 12.15 -16.19
CA PRO A 304 7.35 13.17 -15.37
C PRO A 304 6.31 13.92 -14.54
N ILE A 305 6.51 13.99 -13.21
CA ILE A 305 5.58 14.66 -12.31
C ILE A 305 5.48 16.14 -12.71
N ARG A 306 4.25 16.61 -12.91
CA ARG A 306 3.97 18.00 -13.28
C ARG A 306 3.60 18.81 -12.05
N THR A 307 4.17 20.00 -11.96
CA THR A 307 3.88 21.00 -10.90
C THR A 307 3.21 22.26 -11.44
N SER A 308 2.92 22.29 -12.74
CA SER A 308 2.28 23.41 -13.42
C SER A 308 1.34 22.93 -14.52
N GLY A 309 0.54 23.86 -15.06
CA GLY A 309 -0.44 23.57 -16.09
C GLY A 309 -1.74 22.95 -15.54
N PRO A 310 -2.50 22.23 -16.37
CA PRO A 310 -3.81 21.69 -15.99
C PRO A 310 -3.70 20.62 -14.91
N GLU A 311 -4.74 20.50 -14.09
CA GLU A 311 -4.84 19.49 -13.02
C GLU A 311 -4.64 18.06 -13.53
N ARG A 312 -5.14 17.76 -14.73
CA ARG A 312 -5.02 16.45 -15.38
C ARG A 312 -4.53 16.62 -16.82
N GLN A 313 -3.57 15.79 -17.22
CA GLN A 313 -3.07 15.78 -18.60
C GLN A 313 -2.55 14.39 -18.98
N GLU A 314 -3.32 13.68 -19.81
CA GLU A 314 -2.92 12.40 -20.40
C GLU A 314 -1.81 12.58 -21.45
N ASP A 315 -1.04 11.51 -21.70
CA ASP A 315 -0.14 11.43 -22.87
C ASP A 315 -0.77 10.57 -23.95
N ARG A 316 -1.72 11.16 -24.68
CA ARG A 316 -2.43 10.46 -25.76
C ARG A 316 -1.51 10.05 -26.90
N GLU A 317 -0.35 10.70 -27.04
CA GLU A 317 0.63 10.39 -28.08
C GLU A 317 1.59 9.27 -27.67
N GLY A 318 1.65 8.90 -26.38
CA GLY A 318 2.54 7.86 -25.86
C GLY A 318 4.02 8.18 -26.02
N LYS A 319 4.40 9.47 -26.02
CA LYS A 319 5.77 9.95 -26.27
C LYS A 319 6.52 10.36 -25.02
N ARG A 320 5.82 10.59 -23.90
CA ARG A 320 6.43 11.08 -22.67
C ARG A 320 7.13 9.94 -21.93
N PRO A 321 8.26 10.24 -21.26
CA PRO A 321 8.98 9.26 -20.47
C PRO A 321 8.08 8.48 -19.50
N GLN A 322 8.44 7.24 -19.23
CA GLN A 322 7.76 6.35 -18.29
C GLN A 322 8.75 5.90 -17.21
N LEU A 323 8.76 6.69 -16.12
CA LEU A 323 9.73 6.66 -15.05
C LEU A 323 9.18 5.93 -13.82
N VAL A 324 10.06 5.33 -13.02
CA VAL A 324 9.64 4.69 -11.76
C VAL A 324 9.20 5.76 -10.78
N THR A 325 7.94 5.68 -10.35
CA THR A 325 7.30 6.64 -9.45
C THR A 325 6.63 5.90 -8.31
N ALA A 326 6.94 6.31 -7.08
CA ALA A 326 6.37 5.76 -5.86
C ALA A 326 5.42 6.78 -5.24
N TYR A 327 4.18 6.35 -5.00
CA TYR A 327 3.15 7.08 -4.29
C TYR A 327 2.93 6.44 -2.93
N VAL A 328 3.06 7.23 -1.87
CA VAL A 328 2.82 6.81 -0.49
C VAL A 328 1.54 7.49 -0.02
N PHE A 329 0.54 6.70 0.38
CA PHE A 329 -0.76 7.18 0.85
C PHE A 329 -0.86 7.02 2.37
N PRO A 330 -0.51 8.03 3.18
CA PRO A 330 -0.89 8.06 4.58
C PRO A 330 -2.41 7.99 4.71
N ARG A 331 -2.91 7.11 5.58
CA ARG A 331 -4.34 6.83 5.71
C ARG A 331 -4.76 6.66 7.16
N VAL A 332 -6.03 6.88 7.48
CA VAL A 332 -6.54 6.54 8.82
C VAL A 332 -6.28 5.07 9.14
N ASN A 333 -5.87 4.81 10.39
CA ASN A 333 -5.60 3.46 10.86
C ASN A 333 -6.89 2.65 10.82
N ALA A 334 -6.89 1.55 10.06
CA ALA A 334 -8.04 0.65 10.02
C ALA A 334 -8.21 0.02 11.41
N SER A 335 -9.27 0.42 12.12
CA SER A 335 -9.62 -0.11 13.44
C SER A 335 -10.75 -1.13 13.33
N GLY A 336 -10.59 -2.27 14.01
CA GLY A 336 -11.56 -3.36 14.00
C GLY A 336 -11.55 -4.21 12.73
N ALA A 337 -12.24 -5.36 12.79
CA ALA A 337 -12.51 -6.16 11.59
C ALA A 337 -13.83 -5.66 11.00
N LYS A 338 -13.77 -4.79 9.99
CA LYS A 338 -14.94 -4.50 9.16
C LYS A 338 -15.17 -5.69 8.23
N PRO A 339 -16.35 -6.34 8.24
CA PRO A 339 -16.67 -7.32 7.23
C PRO A 339 -16.63 -6.61 5.87
N PRO A 340 -15.93 -7.18 4.87
CA PRO A 340 -15.89 -6.57 3.54
C PRO A 340 -17.31 -6.56 2.97
N THR A 341 -17.89 -5.39 2.78
CA THR A 341 -19.22 -5.28 2.13
C THR A 341 -19.05 -5.21 0.62
N ASN A 342 -18.12 -4.38 0.15
CA ASN A 342 -17.96 -4.06 -1.28
C ASN A 342 -16.52 -4.25 -1.79
N PHE A 343 -15.59 -3.49 -1.20
CA PHE A 343 -14.14 -3.61 -1.38
C PHE A 343 -13.43 -3.00 -0.17
N ASN A 344 -12.11 -3.22 -0.07
CA ASN A 344 -11.28 -2.65 0.99
C ASN A 344 -10.31 -1.64 0.38
N PRO A 345 -10.26 -0.37 0.82
CA PRO A 345 -9.31 0.62 0.30
C PRO A 345 -7.86 0.30 0.69
N ALA A 346 -7.21 -0.56 -0.08
CA ALA A 346 -5.79 -0.90 0.01
C ALA A 346 -5.00 -0.15 -1.08
N ALA A 347 -3.71 -0.45 -1.25
CA ALA A 347 -2.82 0.28 -2.15
C ALA A 347 -3.33 0.36 -3.61
N CYS A 348 -3.91 -0.72 -4.13
CA CYS A 348 -4.45 -0.75 -5.50
C CYS A 348 -5.65 0.21 -5.61
N GLU A 349 -6.57 0.12 -4.66
CA GLU A 349 -7.78 0.93 -4.63
C GLU A 349 -7.47 2.43 -4.42
N LEU A 350 -6.49 2.77 -3.58
CA LEU A 350 -6.04 4.17 -3.36
C LEU A 350 -5.32 4.75 -4.59
N ALA A 351 -4.80 3.89 -5.47
CA ALA A 351 -4.33 4.26 -6.80
C ALA A 351 -5.46 4.26 -7.85
N GLY A 352 -6.73 4.13 -7.46
CA GLY A 352 -7.88 4.21 -8.36
C GLY A 352 -8.16 2.94 -9.16
N CYS A 353 -7.52 1.83 -8.79
CA CYS A 353 -7.71 0.50 -9.36
C CYS A 353 -8.55 -0.33 -8.38
N LEU A 354 -9.87 -0.28 -8.54
CA LEU A 354 -10.81 -0.83 -7.57
C LEU A 354 -11.11 -2.32 -7.79
N THR A 355 -11.45 -3.00 -6.71
CA THR A 355 -12.03 -4.34 -6.75
C THR A 355 -13.50 -4.32 -6.36
N SER A 356 -14.25 -5.36 -6.71
CA SER A 356 -15.61 -5.62 -6.24
C SER A 356 -15.74 -7.09 -5.90
N TYR A 357 -16.34 -7.38 -4.74
CA TYR A 357 -16.60 -8.74 -4.29
C TYR A 357 -17.97 -9.27 -4.71
N THR A 358 -18.89 -8.40 -5.17
CA THR A 358 -20.26 -8.82 -5.53
C THR A 358 -20.71 -8.20 -6.85
N ILE A 359 -21.49 -8.98 -7.62
CA ILE A 359 -22.11 -8.50 -8.86
C ILE A 359 -22.99 -7.29 -8.57
N ARG A 360 -23.81 -7.34 -7.51
CA ARG A 360 -24.73 -6.24 -7.14
C ARG A 360 -23.98 -4.91 -6.95
N PHE A 361 -22.88 -4.93 -6.18
CA PHE A 361 -22.08 -3.72 -5.99
C PHE A 361 -21.46 -3.28 -7.32
N PHE A 362 -20.85 -4.22 -8.05
CA PHE A 362 -20.23 -3.93 -9.34
C PHE A 362 -21.19 -3.29 -10.35
N GLU A 363 -22.45 -3.72 -10.42
CA GLU A 363 -23.44 -3.13 -11.33
C GLU A 363 -23.88 -1.73 -10.88
N SER A 364 -24.18 -1.57 -9.59
CA SER A 364 -24.79 -0.34 -9.06
C SER A 364 -23.82 0.80 -8.72
N VAL A 365 -22.54 0.51 -8.54
CA VAL A 365 -21.56 1.48 -8.03
C VAL A 365 -21.29 2.59 -9.04
N SER A 366 -21.36 3.82 -8.57
CA SER A 366 -20.88 5.04 -9.23
C SER A 366 -19.53 5.48 -8.66
N GLU A 367 -18.78 6.30 -9.39
CA GLU A 367 -17.50 6.82 -8.90
C GLU A 367 -17.65 7.54 -7.55
N GLN A 368 -18.65 8.42 -7.42
CA GLN A 368 -18.93 9.14 -6.16
C GLN A 368 -19.17 8.20 -4.98
N SER A 369 -19.90 7.08 -5.19
CA SER A 369 -20.16 6.12 -4.13
C SER A 369 -18.92 5.31 -3.73
N ALA A 370 -18.02 5.04 -4.68
CA ALA A 370 -16.74 4.41 -4.40
C ALA A 370 -15.79 5.36 -3.66
N VAL A 371 -15.72 6.63 -4.08
CA VAL A 371 -14.95 7.68 -3.41
C VAL A 371 -15.41 7.81 -1.95
N ARG A 372 -16.72 7.88 -1.68
CA ARG A 372 -17.23 7.95 -0.30
C ARG A 372 -16.73 6.80 0.59
N ILE A 373 -16.64 5.58 0.07
CA ILE A 373 -16.07 4.44 0.83
C ILE A 373 -14.61 4.70 1.18
N ILE A 374 -13.83 5.27 0.27
CA ILE A 374 -12.41 5.61 0.49
C ILE A 374 -12.28 6.76 1.48
N GLU A 375 -13.11 7.79 1.36
CA GLU A 375 -13.20 8.91 2.31
C GLU A 375 -13.46 8.40 3.74
N GLU A 376 -14.44 7.52 3.92
CA GLU A 376 -14.83 6.99 5.22
C GLU A 376 -13.82 6.00 5.83
N GLU A 377 -13.08 5.25 5.01
CA GLU A 377 -12.24 4.15 5.49
C GLU A 377 -10.72 4.40 5.43
N ALA A 378 -10.27 5.38 4.66
CA ALA A 378 -8.85 5.59 4.40
C ALA A 378 -8.42 7.06 4.43
N GLN A 379 -9.23 8.01 4.00
CA GLN A 379 -8.77 9.40 3.92
C GLN A 379 -8.36 9.97 5.28
N LEU A 380 -7.20 10.62 5.33
CA LEU A 380 -6.80 11.44 6.46
C LEU A 380 -7.46 12.83 6.39
N PRO A 381 -7.83 13.41 7.55
CA PRO A 381 -8.18 14.82 7.60
C PRO A 381 -7.05 15.70 7.04
N SER A 382 -7.39 16.74 6.28
CA SER A 382 -6.40 17.59 5.59
C SER A 382 -5.43 18.27 6.55
N ASP A 383 -5.89 18.73 7.72
CA ASP A 383 -5.05 19.30 8.77
C ASP A 383 -4.01 18.30 9.30
N VAL A 384 -4.39 17.03 9.43
CA VAL A 384 -3.48 15.95 9.83
C VAL A 384 -2.44 15.69 8.73
N PHE A 385 -2.85 15.63 7.46
CA PHE A 385 -1.92 15.44 6.36
C PHE A 385 -0.95 16.61 6.21
N HIS A 386 -1.43 17.86 6.26
CA HIS A 386 -0.58 19.05 6.23
C HIS A 386 0.46 19.03 7.35
N LYS A 387 0.07 18.65 8.57
CA LYS A 387 1.01 18.46 9.68
C LYS A 387 2.07 17.40 9.38
N LEU A 388 1.65 16.24 8.85
CA LEU A 388 2.59 15.19 8.43
C LEU A 388 3.55 15.68 7.34
N ALA A 389 3.07 16.48 6.39
CA ALA A 389 3.88 17.05 5.32
C ALA A 389 4.93 18.03 5.86
N LEU A 390 4.55 18.92 6.78
CA LEU A 390 5.48 19.83 7.46
C LEU A 390 6.53 19.08 8.28
N ASP A 391 6.10 18.10 9.08
CA ASP A 391 7.00 17.25 9.88
C ASP A 391 7.97 16.46 8.99
N PHE A 392 7.49 15.95 7.85
CA PHE A 392 8.32 15.22 6.91
C PHE A 392 9.33 16.14 6.21
N SER A 393 8.93 17.35 5.83
CA SER A 393 9.84 18.37 5.30
C SER A 393 10.96 18.70 6.30
N ASP A 394 10.63 18.84 7.58
CA ASP A 394 11.63 19.02 8.64
C ASP A 394 12.62 17.85 8.70
N ILE A 395 12.12 16.61 8.67
CA ILE A 395 12.96 15.42 8.65
C ILE A 395 13.89 15.42 7.43
N LEU A 396 13.37 15.65 6.22
CA LEU A 396 14.18 15.65 4.99
C LEU A 396 15.33 16.67 5.07
N ASN A 397 15.05 17.84 5.65
CA ASN A 397 16.01 18.92 5.84
C ASN A 397 16.85 18.82 7.13
N ASN A 398 16.75 17.72 7.86
CA ASN A 398 17.44 17.49 9.15
C ASN A 398 17.15 18.58 10.20
N ARG A 399 15.94 19.14 10.16
CA ARG A 399 15.41 20.07 11.16
C ARG A 399 14.65 19.30 12.24
N PRO A 400 14.57 19.82 13.47
CA PRO A 400 13.67 19.29 14.49
C PRO A 400 12.21 19.31 14.00
N ILE A 401 11.47 18.24 14.28
CA ILE A 401 10.02 18.16 14.02
C ILE A 401 9.33 19.31 14.74
N GLY A 402 8.45 20.04 14.05
CA GLY A 402 7.76 21.21 14.60
C GLY A 402 8.28 22.54 14.07
N THR A 403 9.47 22.57 13.46
CA THR A 403 10.11 23.81 13.00
C THR A 403 9.30 24.52 11.91
N SER A 404 8.76 23.74 10.96
CA SER A 404 8.01 24.31 9.83
C SER A 404 6.59 24.78 10.19
N HIS A 405 6.07 24.43 11.37
CA HIS A 405 4.73 24.82 11.83
C HIS A 405 4.62 26.31 12.16
N CYS A 406 5.67 26.90 12.75
CA CYS A 406 5.65 28.28 13.24
C CYS A 406 5.51 29.32 12.13
N THR A 407 5.91 28.99 10.90
CA THR A 407 5.76 29.91 9.75
C THR A 407 4.31 30.12 9.31
N HIS A 408 3.37 29.27 9.74
CA HIS A 408 1.95 29.40 9.39
C HIS A 408 1.15 30.27 10.38
N ASN A 409 1.58 30.33 11.65
CA ASN A 409 0.88 31.11 12.69
C ASN A 409 1.22 32.60 12.68
N ASN A 410 2.42 32.99 12.23
CA ASN A 410 2.81 34.40 12.20
C ASN A 410 1.93 35.25 11.26
N HIS A 411 1.31 34.66 10.24
CA HIS A 411 0.39 35.39 9.36
C HIS A 411 -1.00 35.66 9.97
N LEU A 412 -1.40 34.93 11.02
CA LEU A 412 -2.64 35.23 11.76
C LEU A 412 -2.41 36.12 12.98
N GLU A 413 -1.21 36.13 13.57
CA GLU A 413 -0.88 37.03 14.68
C GLU A 413 -0.72 38.49 14.22
N ASP A 414 -0.37 38.73 12.95
CA ASP A 414 -0.26 40.09 12.38
C ASP A 414 -1.60 40.70 11.94
N LEU A 415 -2.74 40.03 12.17
CA LEU A 415 -4.09 40.51 11.83
C LEU A 415 -4.91 40.98 13.05
N THR A 416 -4.26 41.38 14.15
CA THR A 416 -4.95 42.10 15.23
C THR A 416 -5.16 43.56 14.84
N SER A 417 -6.18 43.83 14.03
CA SER A 417 -6.75 45.18 13.96
C SER A 417 -7.55 45.44 15.25
N PRO A 418 -7.47 46.65 15.84
CA PRO A 418 -8.26 47.02 17.02
C PRO A 418 -9.78 46.81 16.84
N GLU A 419 -10.23 46.80 15.58
CA GLU A 419 -11.63 46.64 15.16
C GLU A 419 -12.15 45.19 15.35
N ILE A 420 -11.27 44.18 15.38
CA ILE A 420 -11.64 42.77 15.63
C ILE A 420 -11.83 42.49 17.14
N ASP A 421 -11.11 43.20 18.01
CA ASP A 421 -11.24 43.03 19.47
C ASP A 421 -12.54 43.65 20.00
N GLU A 422 -13.00 44.78 19.45
CA GLU A 422 -14.32 45.34 19.76
C GLU A 422 -15.48 44.43 19.32
N LEU A 423 -15.29 43.67 18.23
CA LEU A 423 -16.25 42.66 17.79
C LEU A 423 -16.27 41.44 18.74
N ARG A 424 -15.14 41.03 19.32
CA ARG A 424 -15.12 39.94 20.33
C ARG A 424 -15.89 40.30 21.60
N ASP A 425 -15.79 41.53 22.05
CA ASP A 425 -16.49 41.99 23.26
C ASP A 425 -18.01 42.14 23.05
N SER A 426 -18.44 42.52 21.85
CA SER A 426 -19.87 42.64 21.51
C SER A 426 -20.60 41.29 21.41
N PHE A 427 -19.90 40.20 21.04
CA PHE A 427 -20.49 38.86 20.99
C PHE A 427 -20.60 38.17 22.36
N GLN A 428 -19.81 38.58 23.36
CA GLN A 428 -19.96 38.06 24.73
C GLN A 428 -21.22 38.57 25.45
N MET A 429 -21.75 39.74 25.04
CA MET A 429 -22.97 40.31 25.60
C MET A 429 -24.28 39.59 25.22
N PHE A 430 -24.26 38.67 24.24
CA PHE A 430 -25.45 37.96 23.76
C PHE A 430 -25.56 36.49 24.19
N THR A 431 -24.82 36.06 25.22
CA THR A 431 -25.04 34.74 25.81
C THR A 431 -26.22 34.78 26.79
N PRO A 432 -27.36 34.10 26.52
CA PRO A 432 -28.45 34.02 27.49
C PRO A 432 -27.98 33.16 28.65
N HIS A 433 -27.91 33.77 29.84
CA HIS A 433 -27.64 33.05 31.08
C HIS A 433 -28.80 32.09 31.37
N SER A 434 -28.55 30.77 31.36
CA SER A 434 -29.49 29.79 31.90
C SER A 434 -29.57 29.95 33.42
N PRO A 435 -30.78 29.98 34.03
CA PRO A 435 -30.92 30.19 35.45
C PRO A 435 -30.47 28.96 36.25
N ASN A 436 -29.56 29.20 37.18
CA ASN A 436 -29.12 28.28 38.23
C ASN A 436 -30.32 27.83 39.09
N VAL A 437 -30.61 26.53 39.10
CA VAL A 437 -31.43 25.90 40.14
C VAL A 437 -30.51 25.58 41.32
N GLY A 438 -30.70 26.31 42.41
CA GLY A 438 -29.93 26.15 43.63
C GLY A 438 -30.32 24.90 44.44
N SER A 439 -29.33 24.33 45.13
CA SER A 439 -29.56 23.62 46.39
C SER A 439 -28.48 23.99 47.41
N ARG A 440 -28.81 24.97 48.25
CA ARG A 440 -28.36 25.07 49.66
C ARG A 440 -29.35 24.18 50.45
N THR A 441 -29.05 23.40 51.48
CA THR A 441 -28.00 23.34 52.51
C THR A 441 -28.35 22.15 53.42
N GLY A 442 -27.37 21.47 54.04
CA GLY A 442 -27.66 20.57 55.17
C GLY A 442 -26.47 19.76 55.68
N ARG A 443 -25.88 20.22 56.80
CA ARG A 443 -24.69 19.67 57.48
C ARG A 443 -24.94 18.31 58.16
N GLY A 444 -23.99 17.39 57.98
CA GLY A 444 -23.17 16.73 59.03
C GLY A 444 -23.79 15.75 60.04
N ARG A 445 -23.26 14.52 60.12
CA ARG A 445 -22.42 14.02 61.23
C ARG A 445 -22.09 12.52 61.08
N SER A 446 -20.97 12.17 61.69
CA SER A 446 -20.29 10.87 61.80
C SER A 446 -20.98 9.83 62.70
N ALA A 447 -20.61 8.56 62.48
CA ALA A 447 -20.22 7.53 63.46
C ALA A 447 -21.08 6.24 63.53
N SER A 448 -20.39 5.14 63.20
CA SER A 448 -20.27 3.86 63.93
C SER A 448 -21.49 2.97 64.25
N ASP A 449 -21.29 1.70 63.87
CA ASP A 449 -21.38 0.48 64.70
C ASP A 449 -22.50 -0.53 64.39
N LYS A 450 -22.04 -1.77 64.21
CA LYS A 450 -22.64 -3.10 64.45
C LYS A 450 -24.11 -3.39 64.07
N GLY A 451 -24.24 -4.50 63.32
CA GLY A 451 -24.68 -5.73 63.97
C GLY A 451 -26.00 -6.34 63.52
N LEU A 452 -25.86 -7.43 62.75
CA LEU A 452 -26.48 -8.74 62.97
C LEU A 452 -27.99 -8.97 62.71
N LYS A 453 -28.23 -10.12 62.05
CA LYS A 453 -29.43 -10.98 62.03
C LYS A 453 -30.62 -10.50 61.20
N ASP A 454 -31.37 -11.35 60.51
CA ASP A 454 -31.27 -12.74 60.04
C ASP A 454 -32.62 -12.99 59.34
N TYR A 455 -32.71 -14.14 58.66
CA TYR A 455 -33.94 -14.89 58.34
C TYR A 455 -34.73 -14.62 57.03
N ARG A 456 -34.51 -15.58 56.09
CA ARG A 456 -35.49 -16.51 55.44
C ARG A 456 -36.59 -15.89 54.53
N GLU A 457 -37.06 -16.53 53.46
CA GLU A 457 -36.96 -17.90 52.93
C GLU A 457 -37.43 -17.90 51.46
N MET A 458 -37.13 -19.00 50.76
CA MET A 458 -37.44 -19.42 49.37
C MET A 458 -36.42 -19.03 48.30
#